data_AF-A0A1Z1UZ26-F1
#
_entry.id   AF-A0A1Z1UZ26-F1
#
_cell.length_a   1.000
_cell.length_b   1.000
_cell.length_c   1.000
_cell.angle_alpha   90.00
_cell.angle_beta   90.00
_cell.angle_gamma   90.00
#
_symmetry.space_group_name_H-M   'P 1'
#
loop_
_entity.id
_entity.type
_entity.pdbx_description
1 polymer ?
#
loop_
_entity_poly.entity_id
_entity_poly.type
_entity_poly.pdbx_seq_one_letter_code
_entity_poly.pdbx_strand_id
1 'polypeptide(L)'
;MTMIFIVLASSADDFSIYIPYFTTLSMSEIFIVTIVFLIMVGVLCYVSYRLASFDFISETIEKYERWIVPIVFIGLGIYILFENGTFNALISFLL
;
A
#
# COMPACT_ATOMS: atom_id res chain seq x y z
N MET A 1 3.85 -20.94 -5.99
CA MET A 1 4.75 -20.33 -5.00
C MET A 1 5.01 -18.84 -5.27
N THR A 2 5.30 -18.41 -6.51
CA THR A 2 5.65 -17.01 -6.82
C THR A 2 4.56 -15.97 -6.47
N MET A 3 3.28 -16.26 -6.70
CA MET A 3 2.16 -15.35 -6.35
C MET A 3 2.06 -15.10 -4.83
N ILE A 4 2.31 -16.11 -4.00
CA ILE A 4 2.30 -15.96 -2.53
C ILE A 4 3.41 -15.01 -2.09
N PHE A 5 4.59 -15.13 -2.68
CA PHE A 5 5.72 -14.27 -2.36
C PHE A 5 5.48 -12.82 -2.76
N ILE A 6 4.86 -12.60 -3.93
CA ILE A 6 4.48 -11.25 -4.39
C ILE A 6 3.43 -10.65 -3.44
N VAL A 7 2.40 -11.41 -3.06
CA VAL A 7 1.37 -10.93 -2.12
C VAL A 7 1.98 -10.60 -0.76
N LEU A 8 2.85 -11.47 -0.22
CA LEU A 8 3.51 -11.21 1.05
C LEU A 8 4.45 -10.00 0.99
N ALA A 9 5.19 -9.84 -0.10
CA ALA A 9 6.10 -8.70 -0.28
C ALA A 9 5.34 -7.38 -0.45
N SER A 10 4.21 -7.40 -1.18
CA SER A 10 3.33 -6.24 -1.39
C SER A 10 2.50 -5.84 -0.18
N SER A 11 2.44 -6.66 0.88
CA SER A 11 1.78 -6.34 2.15
C SER A 11 2.76 -6.19 3.31
N ALA A 12 4.07 -6.30 3.05
CA ALA A 12 5.09 -6.25 4.08
C ALA A 12 5.24 -4.84 4.68
N ASP A 13 5.04 -3.81 3.87
CA ASP A 13 5.03 -2.40 4.26
C ASP A 13 3.88 -2.08 5.23
N ASP A 14 2.66 -2.56 4.93
CA ASP A 14 1.52 -2.43 5.84
C ASP A 14 1.77 -3.13 7.18
N PHE A 15 2.24 -4.38 7.15
CA PHE A 15 2.53 -5.14 8.37
C PHE A 15 3.61 -4.50 9.24
N SER A 16 4.63 -3.89 8.63
CA SER A 16 5.71 -3.22 9.35
C SER A 16 5.22 -2.07 10.24
N ILE A 17 4.10 -1.44 9.89
CA ILE A 17 3.52 -0.32 10.66
C ILE A 17 2.41 -0.82 11.58
N TYR A 18 1.54 -1.71 11.10
CA TYR A 18 0.37 -2.12 11.86
C TYR A 18 0.70 -3.05 13.02
N ILE A 19 1.65 -3.99 12.87
CA ILE A 19 2.02 -4.91 13.96
C ILE A 19 2.46 -4.15 15.22
N PRO A 20 3.47 -3.26 15.18
CA PRO A 20 3.86 -2.51 16.37
C PRO A 20 2.74 -1.60 16.88
N TYR A 21 1.95 -0.98 15.99
CA TYR A 21 0.80 -0.18 16.38
C TYR A 21 -0.18 -0.99 17.24
N PHE A 22 -0.65 -2.15 16.76
CA PHE A 22 -1.60 -3.00 17.49
C PHE A 22 -1.03 -3.54 18.81
N THR A 23 0.29 -3.71 18.93
CA THR A 23 0.90 -4.12 20.22
C THR A 23 0.79 -3.05 21.31
N THR A 24 0.56 -1.79 20.93
CA THR A 24 0.39 -0.67 21.89
C THR A 24 -1.06 -0.47 22.33
N LEU A 25 -2.03 -1.12 21.68
CA LEU A 25 -3.46 -0.95 21.93
C LEU A 25 -4.00 -1.97 22.93
N SER A 26 -5.00 -1.57 23.70
CA SER A 26 -5.81 -2.46 24.53
C SER A 26 -6.85 -3.23 23.70
N MET A 27 -7.38 -4.34 24.24
CA MET A 27 -8.35 -5.19 23.53
C MET A 27 -9.58 -4.41 23.03
N SER A 28 -10.07 -3.46 23.82
CA SER A 28 -11.22 -2.60 23.44
C SER A 28 -10.88 -1.69 22.25
N GLU A 29 -9.67 -1.13 22.21
CA GLU A 29 -9.22 -0.25 21.13
C GLU A 29 -9.02 -1.03 19.83
N ILE A 30 -8.52 -2.27 19.90
CA ILE A 30 -8.39 -3.16 18.74
C ILE A 30 -9.76 -3.38 18.07
N PHE A 31 -10.82 -3.60 18.86
CA PHE A 31 -12.18 -3.75 18.33
C PHE A 31 -12.66 -2.48 17.62
N ILE A 32 -12.41 -1.31 18.22
CA ILE A 32 -12.78 -0.01 17.63
C ILE A 32 -12.04 0.19 16.30
N VAL A 33 -10.72 0.02 16.29
CA VAL A 33 -9.90 0.17 15.08
C VAL A 33 -10.36 -0.80 13.99
N THR A 34 -10.66 -2.04 14.33
CA THR A 34 -11.15 -3.04 13.37
C THR A 34 -12.47 -2.62 12.73
N ILE A 35 -13.43 -2.13 13.53
CA ILE A 35 -14.73 -1.65 13.03
C ILE A 35 -14.54 -0.43 12.12
N VAL A 36 -13.71 0.54 12.53
CA VAL A 36 -13.43 1.74 11.73
C VAL A 36 -12.78 1.36 10.40
N PHE A 37 -11.81 0.45 10.43
CA PHE A 37 -11.15 -0.06 9.22
C PHE A 37 -12.16 -0.71 8.27
N LEU A 38 -13.04 -1.57 8.78
CA LEU A 38 -14.06 -2.24 7.98
C LEU A 38 -15.04 -1.24 7.34
N ILE A 39 -15.45 -0.22 8.10
CA ILE A 39 -16.32 0.85 7.59
C ILE A 39 -15.62 1.62 6.47
N MET A 40 -14.36 2.02 6.67
CA MET A 40 -13.59 2.72 5.63
C MET A 40 -13.41 1.88 4.37
N VAL A 41 -13.08 0.60 4.51
CA VAL A 41 -13.00 -0.32 3.35
C VAL A 41 -14.35 -0.40 2.63
N GLY A 42 -15.45 -0.49 3.36
CA GLY A 42 -16.80 -0.47 2.77
C GLY A 42 -17.08 0.82 1.99
N VAL A 43 -16.73 1.97 2.55
CA VAL A 43 -16.87 3.28 1.88
C VAL A 43 -15.99 3.35 0.63
N LEU A 44 -14.73 2.93 0.73
CA LEU A 44 -13.80 2.92 -0.41
C LEU A 44 -14.31 1.99 -1.52
N CYS A 45 -14.76 0.79 -1.20
CA CYS A 45 -15.37 -0.12 -2.18
C CYS A 45 -16.59 0.51 -2.86
N TYR A 46 -17.46 1.18 -2.10
CA TYR A 46 -18.63 1.86 -2.66
C TYR A 46 -18.23 3.01 -3.59
N VAL A 47 -17.26 3.84 -3.19
CA VAL A 47 -16.74 4.94 -4.00
C VAL A 47 -16.09 4.40 -5.27
N SER A 48 -15.23 3.39 -5.17
CA SER A 48 -14.59 2.73 -6.31
C SER A 48 -15.61 2.12 -7.26
N TYR A 49 -16.66 1.47 -6.75
CA TYR A 49 -17.75 0.93 -7.57
C TYR A 49 -18.50 2.02 -8.33
N ARG A 50 -18.85 3.12 -7.65
CA ARG A 50 -19.51 4.27 -8.28
C ARG A 50 -18.62 4.94 -9.33
N LEU A 51 -17.32 5.03 -9.07
CA LEU A 51 -16.35 5.63 -9.97
C LEU A 51 -16.12 4.75 -11.22
N ALA A 52 -16.03 3.43 -11.04
CA ALA A 52 -15.92 2.46 -12.13
C ALA A 52 -17.19 2.39 -13.00
N SER A 53 -18.36 2.74 -12.44
CA SER A 53 -19.63 2.77 -13.18
C SER A 53 -19.72 3.91 -14.23
N PHE A 54 -18.73 4.79 -14.31
CA PHE A 54 -18.63 5.77 -15.39
C PHE A 54 -17.76 5.22 -16.52
N ASP A 55 -18.38 4.90 -17.67
CA ASP A 55 -17.72 4.27 -18.83
C ASP A 55 -16.45 5.01 -19.27
N PHE A 56 -16.45 6.35 -19.22
CA PHE A 56 -15.30 7.17 -19.59
C PHE A 56 -14.09 7.00 -18.66
N ILE A 57 -14.33 6.80 -17.37
CA ILE A 57 -13.28 6.63 -16.36
C ILE A 57 -12.71 5.22 -16.43
N SER A 58 -13.56 4.22 -16.64
CA SER A 58 -13.12 2.83 -16.81
C SER A 58 -12.16 2.70 -18.01
N GLU A 59 -12.53 3.24 -19.17
CA GLU A 59 -11.73 3.11 -20.41
C GLU A 59 -10.40 3.91 -20.34
N THR A 60 -10.43 5.08 -19.67
CA THR A 60 -9.23 5.89 -19.45
C THR A 60 -8.28 5.20 -18.47
N ILE A 61 -8.78 4.77 -17.31
CA ILE A 61 -7.95 4.13 -16.28
C ILE A 61 -7.33 2.86 -16.83
N GLU A 62 -8.08 2.00 -17.50
CA GLU A 62 -7.57 0.72 -18.03
C GLU A 62 -6.37 0.91 -18.99
N LYS A 63 -6.38 2.01 -19.76
CA LYS A 63 -5.28 2.34 -20.69
C LYS A 63 -4.05 2.91 -20.00
N TYR A 64 -4.22 3.73 -18.97
CA TYR A 64 -3.13 4.43 -18.30
C TYR A 64 -2.57 3.70 -17.07
N GLU A 65 -3.39 2.90 -16.38
CA GLU A 65 -3.02 2.15 -15.16
C GLU A 65 -1.76 1.34 -15.37
N ARG A 66 -1.69 0.62 -16.50
CA ARG A 66 -0.55 -0.26 -16.84
C ARG A 66 0.80 0.46 -16.86
N TRP A 67 0.83 1.75 -17.18
CA TRP A 67 2.05 2.56 -17.17
C TRP A 67 2.19 3.40 -15.91
N ILE A 68 1.09 3.97 -15.39
CA ILE A 68 1.12 4.83 -14.21
C ILE A 68 1.54 4.04 -12.97
N VAL A 69 0.97 2.85 -12.75
CA VAL A 69 1.27 2.02 -11.56
C VAL A 69 2.77 1.75 -11.43
N PRO A 70 3.47 1.15 -12.42
CA PRO A 70 4.89 0.87 -12.27
C PRO A 70 5.74 2.15 -12.10
N ILE A 71 5.39 3.25 -12.77
CA ILE A 71 6.11 4.52 -12.63
C ILE A 71 5.99 5.05 -11.19
N VAL A 72 4.79 5.06 -10.63
CA VAL A 72 4.53 5.53 -9.26
C VAL A 72 5.26 4.65 -8.25
N PHE A 73 5.17 3.32 -8.39
CA PHE A 73 5.86 2.38 -7.48
C PHE A 73 7.38 2.52 -7.53
N ILE A 74 7.99 2.68 -8.71
CA ILE A 74 9.43 2.90 -8.85
C ILE A 74 9.82 4.23 -8.19
N GLY A 75 9.05 5.30 -8.45
CA GLY A 75 9.29 6.62 -7.84
C GLY A 75 9.22 6.58 -6.31
N LEU A 76 8.19 5.94 -5.76
CA LEU A 76 8.03 5.73 -4.31
C LEU A 76 9.18 4.91 -3.72
N GLY A 77 9.59 3.83 -4.39
CA GLY A 77 10.72 3.02 -3.94
C GLY A 77 12.03 3.83 -3.86
N ILE A 78 12.31 4.62 -4.89
CA ILE A 78 13.49 5.52 -4.91
C ILE A 78 13.37 6.56 -3.78
N TYR A 79 12.20 7.17 -3.60
CA TYR A 79 11.95 8.16 -2.56
C TYR A 79 12.21 7.59 -1.15
N ILE A 80 11.66 6.42 -0.84
CA ILE A 80 11.85 5.74 0.45
C ILE A 80 13.33 5.40 0.68
N LEU A 81 14.05 4.94 -0.34
CA LEU A 81 15.48 4.63 -0.26
C LEU A 81 16.34 5.88 0.03
N PHE A 82 15.95 7.05 -0.52
CA PHE A 82 16.60 8.32 -0.23
C PHE A 82 16.31 8.79 1.20
N GLU A 83 15.04 8.75 1.63
CA GLU A 83 14.62 9.24 2.94
C GLU A 83 15.23 8.42 4.10
N ASN A 84 15.31 7.10 3.94
CA ASN A 84 15.91 6.23 4.96
C ASN A 84 17.45 6.24 4.95
N GLY A 85 18.09 7.00 4.05
CA GLY A 85 19.55 7.01 3.93
C GLY A 85 20.16 5.67 3.49
N THR A 86 19.32 4.72 3.06
CA THR A 86 19.72 3.36 2.67
C THR A 86 20.71 3.39 1.52
N PHE A 87 20.59 4.33 0.59
CA PHE A 87 21.58 4.51 -0.48
C PHE A 87 22.99 4.76 0.05
N ASN A 88 23.15 5.62 1.07
CA ASN A 88 24.45 5.89 1.68
C ASN A 88 24.98 4.67 2.43
N ALA A 89 24.11 3.97 3.17
CA ALA A 89 24.47 2.74 3.86
C ALA A 89 24.92 1.64 2.88
N LEU A 90 24.21 1.47 1.76
CA LEU A 90 24.51 0.48 0.73
C LEU A 90 25.84 0.79 0.02
N ILE A 91 26.07 2.06 -0.32
CA ILE A 91 27.33 2.53 -0.93
C ILE A 91 28.50 2.32 0.04
N SER A 92 28.33 2.66 1.34
CA SER A 92 29.35 2.44 2.37
C SER A 92 29.63 0.98 2.71
N PHE A 93 28.70 0.08 2.40
CA PHE A 93 28.86 -1.36 2.62
C PHE A 93 29.59 -2.03 1.45
N LEU A 94 29.41 -1.50 0.24
CA LEU A 94 29.94 -2.07 -1.00
C LEU A 94 31.33 -1.54 -1.37
N LEU A 95 31.69 -0.36 -0.86
CA LEU A 95 32.97 0.33 -1.07
C LEU A 95 33.80 0.30 0.22
#